data_AF-A0A380DYQ1-F1
#
_entry.id   AF-A0A380DYQ1-F1
#
_cell.length_a   1.000
_cell.length_b   1.000
_cell.length_c   1.000
_cell.angle_alpha   90.00
_cell.angle_beta   90.00
_cell.angle_gamma   90.00
#
_symmetry.space_group_name_H-M   'P 1'
#
loop_
_entity.id
_entity.type
_entity.pdbx_description
1 polymer ?
#
loop_
_entity_poly.entity_id
_entity_poly.type
_entity_poly.pdbx_seq_one_letter_code
_entity_poly.pdbx_strand_id
1 'polypeptide(L)'
;MLLVLAACGNQGEKNNKAETKSYKMDDGKTVDIPKDPKRIAVVAPTYAGGLKKLGANIVAVNQQVDQSKVLKDKFEGVTKNW
;
A
#
# COMPACT_ATOMS: atom_id res chain seq x y z
N MET A 1 12.75 3.74 48.14
CA MET A 1 11.69 3.03 47.38
C MET A 1 12.24 2.76 45.99
N LEU A 2 12.73 1.54 45.74
CA LEU A 2 13.27 1.11 44.45
C LEU A 2 12.10 0.75 43.53
N LEU A 3 11.90 1.53 42.47
CA LEU A 3 11.03 1.15 41.37
C LEU A 3 11.79 0.12 40.52
N VAL A 4 11.61 -1.16 40.83
CA VAL A 4 11.99 -2.23 39.91
C VAL A 4 10.96 -2.20 38.80
N LEU A 5 11.33 -1.61 37.65
CA LEU A 5 10.58 -1.78 36.42
C LEU A 5 10.64 -3.26 36.07
N ALA A 6 9.56 -3.98 36.38
CA ALA A 6 9.32 -5.30 35.81
C ALA A 6 9.20 -5.12 34.30
N ALA A 7 10.29 -5.37 33.58
CA ALA A 7 10.23 -5.67 32.17
C ALA A 7 9.46 -6.99 32.04
N CYS A 8 8.14 -6.90 31.86
CA CYS A 8 7.35 -8.01 31.37
C CYS A 8 7.93 -8.40 30.01
N GLY A 9 8.76 -9.43 30.02
CA GLY A 9 9.04 -10.20 28.83
C GLY A 9 7.70 -10.68 28.26
N ASN A 10 7.44 -10.31 27.01
CA ASN A 10 6.53 -11.08 26.19
C ASN A 10 7.24 -11.37 24.87
N GLN A 11 7.72 -12.61 24.82
CA GLN A 11 7.92 -13.48 23.67
C GLN A 11 7.89 -12.75 22.32
N GLY A 12 9.07 -12.58 21.73
CA GLY A 12 9.25 -12.03 20.40
C GLY A 12 8.33 -12.70 19.39
N GLU A 13 7.27 -11.97 19.00
CA GLU A 13 6.59 -12.23 17.75
C GLU A 13 7.65 -12.19 16.66
N LYS A 14 7.84 -13.31 15.97
CA LYS A 14 8.53 -13.35 14.68
C LYS A 14 7.68 -12.51 13.73
N ASN A 15 7.95 -11.21 13.78
CA ASN A 15 7.38 -10.20 12.93
C ASN A 15 7.83 -10.52 11.51
N ASN A 16 6.99 -11.22 10.74
CA ASN A 16 7.09 -11.32 9.28
C ASN A 16 6.78 -9.94 8.66
N LYS A 17 7.54 -8.92 9.07
CA LYS A 17 7.47 -7.57 8.51
C LYS A 17 8.01 -7.65 7.10
N ALA A 18 7.22 -7.16 6.15
CA ALA A 18 7.68 -7.02 4.77
C ALA A 18 8.92 -6.13 4.74
N GLU A 19 9.93 -6.51 3.95
CA GLU A 19 11.08 -5.66 3.73
C GLU A 19 10.65 -4.34 3.08
N THR A 20 11.15 -3.24 3.62
CA THR A 20 10.85 -1.89 3.13
C THR A 20 12.05 -1.27 2.42
N LYS A 21 11.76 -0.23 1.63
CA LYS A 21 12.73 0.71 1.08
C LYS A 21 12.27 2.13 1.40
N SER A 22 13.24 2.98 1.67
CA SER A 22 13.03 4.41 1.80
C SER A 22 12.70 5.02 0.42
N TYR A 23 11.67 5.84 0.36
CA TYR A 23 11.24 6.57 -0.83
C TYR A 23 11.00 8.04 -0.50
N LYS A 24 11.62 8.94 -1.27
CA LYS A 24 11.44 10.39 -1.15
C LYS A 24 10.24 10.82 -1.99
N MET A 25 9.26 11.45 -1.35
CA MET A 25 8.05 11.98 -1.97
C MET A 25 8.30 13.35 -2.59
N ASP A 26 7.34 13.82 -3.39
CA ASP A 26 7.39 15.12 -4.08
C ASP A 26 7.46 16.32 -3.11
N ASP A 27 6.91 16.18 -1.90
CA ASP A 27 7.01 17.18 -0.82
C ASP A 27 8.38 17.19 -0.10
N GLY A 28 9.31 16.37 -0.56
CA GLY A 28 10.65 16.23 -0.02
C GLY A 28 10.75 15.31 1.21
N LYS A 29 9.63 14.87 1.79
CA LYS A 29 9.65 13.95 2.93
C LYS A 29 9.95 12.52 2.47
N THR A 30 10.42 11.72 3.42
CA THR A 30 10.76 10.32 3.18
C THR A 30 9.78 9.40 3.88
N VAL A 31 9.34 8.35 3.20
CA VAL A 31 8.47 7.30 3.72
C VAL A 31 9.04 5.92 3.42
N ASP A 32 8.80 4.95 4.29
CA ASP A 32 9.14 3.56 4.04
C ASP A 32 7.98 2.84 3.36
N ILE A 33 8.25 2.29 2.17
CA ILE A 33 7.28 1.50 1.40
C ILE A 33 7.77 0.05 1.25
N PRO A 34 6.90 -0.96 1.11
CA PRO A 34 7.32 -2.33 0.83
C PRO A 34 8.16 -2.39 -0.45
N LYS A 35 9.25 -3.17 -0.45
CA LYS A 35 10.05 -3.41 -1.67
C LYS A 35 9.23 -4.06 -2.79
N ASP A 36 8.27 -4.91 -2.40
CA ASP A 36 7.37 -5.65 -3.29
C ASP A 36 5.92 -5.55 -2.74
N PRO A 37 5.18 -4.49 -3.10
CA PRO A 37 3.85 -4.22 -2.56
C PRO A 37 2.82 -5.29 -2.98
N LYS A 38 2.30 -6.03 -1.99
CA LYS A 38 1.36 -7.13 -2.24
C LYS A 38 -0.10 -6.71 -2.33
N ARG A 39 -0.47 -5.53 -1.84
CA ARG A 39 -1.86 -5.04 -1.86
C ARG A 39 -1.85 -3.51 -1.98
N ILE A 40 -2.16 -2.98 -3.15
CA ILE A 40 -2.16 -1.54 -3.44
C ILE A 40 -3.60 -1.02 -3.53
N ALA A 41 -3.91 0.06 -2.81
CA ALA A 41 -5.14 0.81 -2.98
C ALA A 41 -4.83 2.12 -3.73
N VAL A 42 -5.41 2.30 -4.92
CA VAL A 42 -5.11 3.43 -5.80
C VAL A 42 -6.24 4.46 -5.70
N VAL A 43 -6.04 5.46 -4.83
CA VAL A 43 -7.01 6.55 -4.61
C VAL A 43 -6.99 7.58 -5.74
N ALA A 44 -5.81 7.90 -6.29
CA ALA A 44 -5.70 8.82 -7.41
C ALA A 44 -5.77 8.04 -8.74
N PRO A 45 -6.87 8.14 -9.52
CA PRO A 45 -7.11 7.29 -10.69
C PRO A 45 -6.06 7.47 -11.79
N THR A 46 -5.37 8.62 -11.83
CA THR A 46 -4.28 8.93 -12.75
C THR A 46 -3.19 7.84 -12.78
N TYR A 47 -2.89 7.23 -11.63
CA TYR A 47 -1.82 6.21 -11.54
C TYR A 47 -2.30 4.79 -11.79
N ALA A 48 -3.62 4.55 -11.82
CA ALA A 48 -4.18 3.20 -11.89
C ALA A 48 -3.73 2.45 -13.14
N GLY A 49 -3.86 3.07 -14.32
CA GLY A 49 -3.51 2.44 -15.59
C GLY A 49 -2.04 2.02 -15.67
N GLY A 50 -1.13 2.89 -15.22
CA GLY A 50 0.31 2.61 -15.20
C GLY A 50 0.66 1.47 -14.24
N LEU A 51 0.15 1.51 -13.01
CA LEU A 51 0.36 0.46 -12.02
C LEU A 51 -0.19 -0.90 -12.51
N LYS A 52 -1.37 -0.91 -13.13
CA LYS A 52 -1.96 -2.12 -13.73
C LYS A 52 -1.09 -2.66 -14.87
N LYS A 53 -0.56 -1.79 -15.73
CA LYS A 53 0.31 -2.17 -16.84
C LYS A 53 1.62 -2.80 -16.36
N LEU A 54 2.14 -2.37 -15.21
CA LEU A 54 3.34 -2.93 -14.58
C LEU A 54 3.08 -4.24 -13.80
N GLY A 55 1.84 -4.74 -13.78
CA GLY A 55 1.49 -5.98 -13.08
C GLY A 55 1.35 -5.82 -11.57
N ALA A 56 1.16 -4.60 -11.07
CA ALA A 56 1.00 -4.36 -9.64
C ALA A 56 -0.30 -4.99 -9.11
N ASN A 57 -0.27 -5.54 -7.89
CA ASN A 57 -1.46 -6.13 -7.27
C ASN A 57 -2.35 -5.05 -6.64
N ILE A 58 -3.29 -4.54 -7.45
CA ILE A 58 -4.25 -3.50 -7.04
C ILE A 58 -5.49 -4.19 -6.47
N VAL A 59 -5.75 -3.96 -5.17
CA VAL A 59 -6.90 -4.51 -4.45
C VAL A 59 -8.07 -3.55 -4.34
N ALA A 60 -7.82 -2.24 -4.52
CA ALA A 60 -8.84 -1.21 -4.59
C ALA A 60 -8.43 -0.09 -5.55
N VAL A 61 -9.38 0.52 -6.25
CA VAL A 61 -9.15 1.60 -7.21
C VAL A 61 -10.30 2.61 -7.19
N ASN A 62 -10.00 3.88 -7.45
CA ASN A 62 -11.01 4.95 -7.50
C ASN A 62 -12.08 4.68 -8.57
N GLN A 63 -13.35 4.85 -8.21
CA GLN A 63 -14.50 4.61 -9.08
C GLN A 63 -14.48 5.39 -10.40
N GLN A 64 -13.76 6.52 -10.48
CA GLN A 64 -13.61 7.30 -11.72
C GLN A 64 -13.03 6.48 -12.87
N VAL A 65 -12.29 5.39 -12.61
CA VAL A 65 -11.80 4.50 -13.68
C VAL A 65 -12.93 3.88 -14.51
N ASP A 66 -14.13 3.73 -13.94
CA ASP A 66 -15.28 3.13 -14.62
C ASP A 66 -15.93 4.09 -15.64
N GLN A 67 -15.60 5.38 -15.58
CA GLN A 67 -16.02 6.37 -16.58
C GLN A 67 -15.17 6.30 -17.86
N SER A 68 -14.01 5.63 -17.81
CA SER A 68 -13.10 5.52 -18.94
C SER A 68 -13.40 4.29 -19.79
N LYS A 69 -13.60 4.49 -21.09
CA LYS A 69 -13.70 3.40 -22.09
C LYS A 69 -12.44 2.52 -22.19
N VAL A 70 -11.31 2.97 -21.64
CA VAL A 70 -10.03 2.25 -21.69
C VAL A 70 -9.75 1.54 -20.36
N LEU A 71 -10.14 2.13 -19.22
CA LEU A 71 -9.76 1.62 -17.91
C LEU A 71 -10.83 0.72 -17.28
N LYS A 72 -12.12 0.95 -17.54
CA LYS A 72 -13.23 0.22 -16.91
C LYS A 72 -13.00 -1.29 -16.89
N ASP A 73 -12.82 -1.87 -18.08
CA ASP A 73 -12.69 -3.32 -18.26
C ASP A 73 -11.39 -3.88 -17.64
N LYS A 74 -10.38 -3.02 -17.44
CA LYS A 74 -9.09 -3.42 -16.82
C LYS A 74 -9.20 -3.56 -15.29
N PHE A 75 -10.23 -2.99 -14.69
CA PHE A 75 -10.49 -2.97 -13.26
C PHE A 75 -11.82 -3.63 -12.89
N GLU A 76 -12.37 -4.47 -13.76
CA GLU A 76 -13.45 -5.38 -13.38
C GLU A 76 -12.99 -6.31 -12.26
N GLY A 77 -13.87 -6.53 -11.28
CA GLY A 77 -13.57 -7.37 -10.11
C GLY A 77 -12.65 -6.73 -9.04
N VAL A 78 -12.13 -5.52 -9.28
CA VAL A 78 -11.37 -4.76 -8.26
C VAL A 78 -12.32 -3.89 -7.44
N THR A 79 -12.16 -3.88 -6.12
CA THR A 79 -12.97 -3.05 -5.21
C THR A 79 -12.88 -1.58 -5.60
N LYS A 80 -14.03 -0.88 -5.64
CA LYS A 80 -14.09 0.55 -5.94
C LYS A 80 -14.07 1.35 -4.64
N ASN A 81 -13.22 2.38 -4.56
CA ASN A 81 -13.28 3.39 -3.51
C ASN A 81 -13.81 4.72 -4.07
N TRP A 82 -14.29 5.58 -3.16
CA TRP A 82 -14.97 6.85 -3.42
C TRP A 82 -14.23 7.78 -4.39
#